data_AF-A0A1J3K6K6-F1
#
_entry.id   AF-A0A1J3K6K6-F1
#
_cell.length_a   1.000
_cell.length_b   1.000
_cell.length_c   1.000
_cell.angle_alpha   90.00
_cell.angle_beta   90.00
_cell.angle_gamma   90.00
#
_symmetry.space_group_name_H-M   'P 1'
#
loop_
_entity.id
_entity.type
_entity.pdbx_description
1 polymer ?
#
loop_
_entity_poly.entity_id
_entity_poly.type
_entity_poly.pdbx_seq_one_letter_code
_entity_poly.pdbx_strand_id
1 'polypeptide(L)'
;SVIFSKQSYSLSYKRRCQHDQSTLVGQVEWLVILCINWYIHLWFCGVRLLFNYNVKISVCSGEEKIYLSADSIDPSDTTSINDEALSTEFLNSIRVAGLPNHSLRLKVGCPVMLLRNIDPIEGLMNGTRLQITQLTDFMVEAKDLTRDKVGVKVIIPRLLITPSDTVLPFKMRRRQLPLAVAF
;
A
#
# COMPACT_ATOMS: atom_id res chain seq x y z
N SER A 1 -45.92 -20.70 -7.08
CA SER A 1 -44.82 -21.08 -6.18
C SER A 1 -43.98 -19.86 -5.90
N VAL A 2 -43.69 -19.64 -4.63
CA VAL A 2 -43.39 -18.35 -4.00
C VAL A 2 -41.99 -17.81 -4.37
N ILE A 3 -41.93 -16.55 -4.83
CA ILE A 3 -40.73 -15.71 -4.94
C ILE A 3 -40.74 -14.77 -3.71
N PHE A 4 -39.77 -14.87 -2.80
CA PHE A 4 -39.52 -13.92 -1.70
C PHE A 4 -38.00 -13.63 -1.69
N SER A 5 -37.53 -12.49 -2.20
CA SER A 5 -37.50 -11.11 -1.65
C SER A 5 -36.34 -10.85 -0.68
N LYS A 6 -35.23 -10.32 -1.24
CA LYS A 6 -34.04 -9.79 -0.53
C LYS A 6 -34.26 -8.38 0.06
N GLN A 7 -35.46 -8.06 0.55
CA GLN A 7 -35.83 -6.67 0.91
C GLN A 7 -36.13 -6.44 2.40
N SER A 8 -35.98 -7.47 3.26
CA SER A 8 -36.44 -7.37 4.66
C SER A 8 -35.43 -6.80 5.66
N TYR A 9 -34.13 -6.71 5.33
CA TYR A 9 -33.13 -6.25 6.30
C TYR A 9 -32.98 -4.71 6.38
N SER A 10 -33.36 -3.96 5.35
CA SER A 10 -33.22 -2.49 5.34
C SER A 10 -34.37 -1.74 6.02
N LEU A 11 -35.55 -2.35 6.16
CA LEU A 11 -36.76 -1.67 6.63
C LEU A 11 -36.99 -1.75 8.15
N SER A 12 -36.24 -2.59 8.87
CA SER A 12 -36.39 -2.72 10.32
C SER A 12 -35.61 -1.65 11.10
N TYR A 13 -34.48 -1.17 10.56
CA TYR A 13 -33.72 -0.08 11.18
C TYR A 13 -34.40 1.28 11.01
N LYS A 14 -35.08 1.47 9.87
CA LYS A 14 -35.73 2.75 9.51
C LYS A 14 -37.01 3.05 10.31
N ARG A 15 -37.64 2.04 10.93
CA ARG A 15 -38.87 2.21 11.71
C ARG A 15 -38.68 2.56 13.19
N ARG A 16 -37.45 2.54 13.71
CA ARG A 16 -37.18 2.90 15.12
C ARG A 16 -36.74 4.36 15.31
N CYS A 17 -36.44 5.09 14.22
CA CYS A 17 -35.88 6.45 14.28
C CYS A 17 -36.89 7.56 13.94
N GLN A 18 -38.19 7.27 13.85
CA GLN A 18 -39.22 8.28 13.52
C GLN A 18 -39.98 8.82 14.74
N HIS A 19 -39.52 8.55 15.97
CA HIS A 19 -40.21 9.00 17.18
C HIS A 19 -39.42 9.89 18.12
N ASP A 20 -38.25 10.39 17.71
CA ASP A 20 -37.51 11.35 18.53
C ASP A 20 -36.79 12.39 17.66
N GLN A 21 -37.56 13.38 17.20
CA GLN A 21 -37.04 14.61 16.62
C GLN A 21 -37.55 15.79 17.44
N SER A 22 -36.98 16.02 18.63
CA SER A 22 -37.18 17.31 19.33
C SER A 22 -36.16 17.60 20.44
N THR A 23 -34.86 17.32 20.27
CA THR A 23 -33.84 17.92 21.16
C THR A 23 -32.51 18.16 20.44
N LEU A 24 -31.96 19.38 20.59
CA LEU A 24 -30.63 19.79 20.13
C LEU A 24 -29.50 18.88 20.69
N VAL A 25 -29.75 18.23 21.83
CA VAL A 25 -28.86 17.23 22.45
C VAL A 25 -28.63 16.03 21.52
N GLY A 26 -29.67 15.56 20.82
CA GLY A 26 -29.55 14.44 19.90
C GLY A 26 -28.69 14.73 18.67
N GLN A 27 -28.67 15.97 18.16
CA GLN A 27 -27.84 16.32 17.00
C GLN A 27 -26.34 16.32 17.31
N VAL A 28 -25.94 16.69 18.53
CA VAL A 28 -24.53 16.62 18.96
C VAL A 28 -24.09 15.16 19.14
N GLU A 29 -24.95 14.31 19.70
CA GLU A 29 -24.70 12.88 19.83
C GLU A 29 -24.57 12.18 18.47
N TRP A 30 -25.40 12.52 17.48
CA TRP A 30 -25.29 11.97 16.13
C TRP A 30 -24.00 12.39 15.43
N LEU A 31 -23.57 13.66 15.57
CA LEU A 31 -22.30 14.13 15.01
C LEU A 31 -21.10 13.48 15.69
N VAL A 32 -21.14 13.25 17.00
CA VAL A 32 -20.08 12.52 17.73
C VAL A 32 -20.06 11.06 17.32
N ILE A 33 -21.21 10.40 17.15
CA ILE A 33 -21.30 9.01 16.67
C ILE A 33 -20.84 8.89 15.22
N LEU A 34 -21.12 9.87 14.36
CA LEU A 34 -20.62 9.91 12.98
C LEU A 34 -19.10 10.14 12.95
N CYS A 35 -18.57 11.04 13.78
CA CYS A 35 -17.13 11.26 13.91
C CYS A 35 -16.41 10.03 14.48
N ILE A 36 -16.96 9.37 15.50
CA ILE A 36 -16.42 8.14 16.07
C ILE A 36 -16.50 6.99 15.06
N ASN A 37 -17.63 6.81 14.36
CA ASN A 37 -17.74 5.79 13.32
C ASN A 37 -16.85 6.09 12.11
N TRP A 38 -16.64 7.35 11.75
CA TRP A 38 -15.70 7.76 10.70
C TRP A 38 -14.25 7.49 11.14
N TYR A 39 -13.90 7.80 12.38
CA TYR A 39 -12.58 7.54 12.96
C TYR A 39 -12.33 6.03 13.11
N ILE A 40 -13.34 5.26 13.55
CA ILE A 40 -13.31 3.79 13.62
C ILE A 40 -13.23 3.23 12.20
N HIS A 41 -13.96 3.74 11.22
CA HIS A 41 -13.89 3.26 9.84
C HIS A 41 -12.53 3.58 9.21
N LEU A 42 -11.94 4.76 9.47
CA LEU A 42 -10.57 5.11 9.06
C LEU A 42 -9.51 4.27 9.78
N TRP A 43 -9.69 4.04 11.08
CA TRP A 43 -8.82 3.20 11.90
C TRP A 43 -8.89 1.74 11.44
N PHE A 44 -10.08 1.19 11.22
CA PHE A 44 -10.26 -0.13 10.63
C PHE A 44 -9.79 -0.19 9.17
N CYS A 45 -9.89 0.86 8.36
CA CYS A 45 -9.39 0.85 6.98
C CYS A 45 -7.85 0.82 6.95
N GLY A 46 -7.19 1.62 7.80
CA GLY A 46 -5.73 1.64 7.92
C GLY A 46 -5.15 0.41 8.64
N VAL A 47 -5.79 -0.04 9.72
CA VAL A 47 -5.36 -1.20 10.51
C VAL A 47 -5.66 -2.51 9.78
N ARG A 48 -6.73 -2.63 9.00
CA ARG A 48 -7.05 -3.85 8.23
C ARG A 48 -6.06 -4.12 7.11
N LEU A 49 -5.54 -3.09 6.45
CA LEU A 49 -4.51 -3.26 5.41
C LEU A 49 -3.16 -3.68 6.01
N LEU A 50 -2.75 -3.07 7.13
CA LEU A 50 -1.52 -3.44 7.82
C LEU A 50 -1.61 -4.81 8.51
N PHE A 51 -2.76 -5.17 9.12
CA PHE A 51 -2.97 -6.52 9.66
C PHE A 51 -2.96 -7.58 8.57
N ASN A 52 -3.62 -7.34 7.43
CA ASN A 52 -3.58 -8.31 6.31
C ASN A 52 -2.17 -8.48 5.75
N TYR A 53 -1.39 -7.40 5.62
CA TYR A 53 -0.01 -7.46 5.13
C TYR A 53 0.92 -8.24 6.07
N ASN A 54 0.87 -7.96 7.37
CA ASN A 54 1.70 -8.63 8.37
C ASN A 54 1.30 -10.10 8.57
N VAL A 55 -0.01 -10.41 8.57
CA VAL A 55 -0.52 -11.79 8.67
C VAL A 55 -0.13 -12.60 7.43
N LYS A 56 -0.20 -12.03 6.22
CA LYS A 56 0.13 -12.75 4.99
C LYS A 56 1.64 -13.04 4.84
N ILE A 57 2.54 -12.11 5.24
CA ILE A 57 3.99 -12.39 5.27
C ILE A 57 4.34 -13.50 6.27
N SER A 58 3.62 -13.59 7.40
CA SER A 58 3.86 -14.63 8.41
C SER A 58 3.54 -16.06 7.93
N VAL A 59 2.81 -16.23 6.82
CA VAL A 59 2.51 -17.54 6.23
C VAL A 59 3.73 -18.16 5.55
N CYS A 60 4.65 -17.35 5.03
CA CYS A 60 5.87 -17.86 4.41
C CYS A 60 6.84 -18.34 5.49
N SER A 61 7.53 -19.47 5.33
CA SER A 61 8.48 -20.02 6.32
C SER A 61 9.95 -19.66 6.06
N GLY A 62 10.24 -18.81 5.07
CA GLY A 62 11.61 -18.47 4.65
C GLY A 62 12.33 -17.39 5.48
N GLU A 63 13.55 -17.05 5.08
CA GLU A 63 14.31 -15.94 5.64
C GLU A 63 13.61 -14.59 5.39
N GLU A 64 13.54 -13.72 6.40
CA GLU A 64 12.99 -12.37 6.31
C GLU A 64 14.10 -11.33 6.25
N LYS A 65 13.92 -10.30 5.40
CA LYS A 65 14.79 -9.14 5.34
C LYS A 65 14.00 -7.85 5.18
N ILE A 66 14.46 -6.80 5.86
CA ILE A 66 13.88 -5.46 5.78
C ILE A 66 14.81 -4.58 4.96
N TYR A 67 14.28 -3.99 3.88
CA TYR A 67 14.99 -3.03 3.05
C TYR A 67 14.48 -1.63 3.35
N LEU A 68 15.37 -0.77 3.84
CA LEU A 68 15.09 0.65 4.03
C LEU A 68 15.36 1.41 2.72
N SER A 69 14.50 2.37 2.39
CA SER A 69 14.71 3.27 1.26
C SER A 69 15.68 4.39 1.59
N ALA A 70 16.24 4.99 0.54
CA ALA A 70 16.95 6.26 0.66
C ALA A 70 16.17 7.32 -0.12
N ASP A 71 15.68 8.32 0.60
CA ASP A 71 14.77 9.34 0.07
C ASP A 71 15.47 10.68 0.01
N SER A 72 15.21 11.44 -1.05
CA SER A 72 15.75 12.79 -1.24
C SER A 72 14.82 13.63 -2.09
N ILE A 73 14.96 14.94 -1.98
CA ILE A 73 14.33 15.90 -2.88
C ILE A 73 15.02 15.79 -4.25
N ASP A 74 14.24 15.98 -5.31
CA ASP A 74 14.80 16.04 -6.65
C ASP A 74 15.61 17.35 -6.83
N PRO A 75 16.86 17.30 -7.30
CA PRO A 75 17.69 18.49 -7.48
C PRO A 75 17.11 19.52 -8.44
N SER A 76 16.19 19.11 -9.32
CA SER A 76 15.47 20.01 -10.21
C SER A 76 14.46 20.90 -9.48
N ASP A 77 14.07 20.55 -8.25
CA ASP A 77 13.17 21.33 -7.42
C ASP A 77 13.97 22.31 -6.54
N THR A 78 14.38 23.42 -7.15
CA THR A 78 15.18 24.46 -6.49
C THR A 78 14.44 25.18 -5.37
N THR A 79 13.09 25.11 -5.37
CA THR A 79 12.25 25.74 -4.35
C THR A 79 12.23 24.95 -3.05
N SER A 80 12.18 23.62 -3.16
CA SER A 80 12.00 22.74 -2.00
C SER A 80 13.30 22.14 -1.48
N ILE A 81 14.39 22.15 -2.25
CA ILE A 81 15.65 21.48 -1.89
C ILE A 81 16.27 21.97 -0.56
N ASN A 82 16.03 23.23 -0.18
CA ASN A 82 16.54 23.85 1.05
C ASN A 82 15.44 24.06 2.11
N ASP A 83 14.27 23.46 1.93
CA ASP A 83 13.18 23.58 2.89
C ASP A 83 13.45 22.69 4.10
N GLU A 84 13.74 23.31 5.25
CA GLU A 84 14.00 22.62 6.51
C GLU A 84 12.80 21.78 6.99
N ALA A 85 11.58 22.10 6.53
CA ALA A 85 10.39 21.32 6.83
C ALA A 85 10.36 19.95 6.10
N LEU A 86 11.12 19.80 5.01
CA LEU A 86 11.20 18.56 4.23
C LEU A 86 12.34 17.67 4.74
N SER A 87 12.27 17.33 6.03
CA SER A 87 13.25 16.45 6.67
C SER A 87 13.24 15.03 6.07
N THR A 88 14.33 14.30 6.26
CA THR A 88 14.45 12.90 5.82
C THR A 88 13.35 12.01 6.42
N GLU A 89 12.95 12.26 7.67
CA GLU A 89 11.89 11.53 8.37
C GLU A 89 10.53 11.79 7.72
N PHE A 90 10.27 13.05 7.35
CA PHE A 90 9.07 13.41 6.61
C PHE A 90 9.03 12.68 5.26
N LEU A 91 10.11 12.73 4.50
CA LEU A 91 10.21 12.01 3.21
C LEU A 91 10.00 10.50 3.37
N ASN A 92 10.59 9.89 4.39
CA ASN A 92 10.42 8.47 4.70
C ASN A 92 8.97 8.11 5.07
N SER A 93 8.21 9.05 5.63
CA SER A 93 6.80 8.85 6.00
C SER A 93 5.85 8.89 4.80
N ILE A 94 6.28 9.42 3.65
CA ILE A 94 5.43 9.62 2.47
C ILE A 94 5.05 8.28 1.84
N ARG A 95 3.73 8.10 1.65
CA ARG A 95 3.11 6.95 1.00
C ARG A 95 2.27 7.44 -0.17
N VAL A 96 2.71 7.12 -1.38
CA VAL A 96 2.07 7.52 -2.64
C VAL A 96 1.92 6.29 -3.53
N ALA A 97 0.86 6.25 -4.33
CA ALA A 97 0.65 5.15 -5.27
C ALA A 97 1.81 5.03 -6.26
N GLY A 98 2.25 3.80 -6.53
CA GLY A 98 3.39 3.53 -7.42
C GLY A 98 4.77 3.84 -6.83
N LEU A 99 4.85 4.31 -5.57
CA LEU A 99 6.09 4.46 -4.82
C LEU A 99 6.21 3.32 -3.80
N PRO A 100 7.30 2.55 -3.77
CA PRO A 100 7.51 1.55 -2.73
C PRO A 100 7.53 2.19 -1.33
N ASN A 101 7.09 1.45 -0.31
CA ASN A 101 7.19 1.91 1.08
C ASN A 101 8.66 2.10 1.49
N HIS A 102 8.90 3.03 2.43
CA HIS A 102 10.23 3.24 3.00
C HIS A 102 10.79 1.96 3.62
N SER A 103 10.01 1.32 4.51
CA SER A 103 10.33 0.01 5.05
C SER A 103 9.63 -1.08 4.23
N LEU A 104 10.41 -1.81 3.44
CA LEU A 104 9.93 -2.94 2.65
C LEU A 104 10.38 -4.25 3.29
N ARG A 105 9.43 -4.98 3.87
CA ARG A 105 9.65 -6.29 4.49
C ARG A 105 9.40 -7.38 3.46
N LEU A 106 10.41 -8.20 3.19
CA LEU A 106 10.35 -9.28 2.21
C LEU A 106 10.74 -10.61 2.87
N LYS A 107 10.15 -11.70 2.40
CA LYS A 107 10.43 -13.05 2.89
C LYS A 107 10.64 -14.01 1.74
N VAL A 108 11.59 -14.93 1.87
CA VAL A 108 11.81 -15.97 0.86
C VAL A 108 10.53 -16.82 0.72
N GLY A 109 10.15 -17.10 -0.52
CA GLY A 109 8.93 -17.82 -0.87
C GLY A 109 7.68 -16.93 -0.97
N CYS A 110 7.75 -15.66 -0.60
CA CYS A 110 6.63 -14.73 -0.69
C CYS A 110 6.38 -14.29 -2.15
N PRO A 111 5.11 -14.28 -2.61
CA PRO A 111 4.75 -13.65 -3.88
C PRO A 111 4.85 -12.12 -3.79
N VAL A 112 5.41 -11.52 -4.83
CA VAL A 112 5.61 -10.07 -5.00
C VAL A 112 5.21 -9.65 -6.41
N MET A 113 5.04 -8.36 -6.62
CA MET A 113 4.70 -7.75 -7.90
C MET A 113 5.67 -6.61 -8.19
N LEU A 114 6.13 -6.52 -9.44
CA LEU A 114 6.91 -5.39 -9.92
C LEU A 114 6.05 -4.13 -10.02
N LEU A 115 6.55 -3.01 -9.52
CA LEU A 115 5.91 -1.69 -9.56
C LEU A 115 6.39 -0.81 -10.72
N ARG A 116 7.53 -1.16 -11.32
CA ARG A 116 8.16 -0.41 -12.42
C ARG A 116 8.71 -1.39 -13.45
N ASN A 117 8.77 -0.92 -14.69
CA ASN A 117 9.44 -1.64 -15.76
C ASN A 117 10.94 -1.66 -15.49
N ILE A 118 11.54 -2.84 -15.52
CA ILE A 118 12.99 -3.03 -15.44
C ILE A 118 13.53 -3.36 -16.82
N ASP A 119 12.92 -4.37 -17.44
CA ASP A 119 13.28 -4.83 -18.77
C ASP A 119 12.00 -5.23 -19.53
N PRO A 120 11.43 -4.31 -20.33
CA PRO A 120 10.25 -4.61 -21.13
C PRO A 120 10.47 -5.69 -22.18
N ILE A 121 11.71 -5.85 -22.69
CA ILE A 121 12.04 -6.85 -23.72
C ILE A 121 11.96 -8.24 -23.11
N GLU A 122 12.47 -8.39 -21.89
CA GLU A 122 12.38 -9.64 -21.13
C GLU A 122 11.05 -9.84 -20.40
N GLY A 123 10.09 -8.93 -20.54
CA GLY A 123 8.76 -9.04 -19.92
C GLY A 123 8.73 -8.71 -18.42
N LEU A 124 9.80 -8.12 -17.88
CA LEU A 124 9.88 -7.58 -16.53
C LEU A 124 9.24 -6.19 -16.48
N MET A 125 7.93 -6.19 -16.62
CA MET A 125 7.08 -5.00 -16.64
C MET A 125 6.33 -4.83 -15.32
N ASN A 126 5.76 -3.65 -15.13
CA ASN A 126 4.85 -3.37 -14.03
C ASN A 126 3.70 -4.38 -14.03
N GLY A 127 3.41 -4.97 -12.86
CA GLY A 127 2.37 -5.99 -12.71
C GLY A 127 2.88 -7.44 -12.80
N THR A 128 4.09 -7.69 -13.29
CA THR A 128 4.67 -9.04 -13.33
C THR A 128 4.75 -9.61 -11.90
N ARG A 129 4.19 -10.81 -11.71
CA ARG A 129 4.16 -11.50 -10.42
C ARG A 129 5.35 -12.42 -10.30
N LEU A 130 6.12 -12.26 -9.24
CA LEU A 130 7.33 -13.00 -8.98
C LEU A 130 7.24 -13.68 -7.60
N GLN A 131 8.01 -14.74 -7.38
CA GLN A 131 8.20 -15.33 -6.06
C GLN A 131 9.66 -15.19 -5.64
N ILE A 132 9.90 -14.64 -4.45
CA ILE A 132 11.25 -14.44 -3.94
C ILE A 132 11.94 -15.79 -3.72
N THR A 133 13.15 -15.95 -4.25
CA THR A 133 13.98 -17.13 -4.06
C THR A 133 15.16 -16.84 -3.13
N GLN A 134 15.74 -15.65 -3.20
CA GLN A 134 16.88 -15.26 -2.37
C GLN A 134 16.84 -13.76 -2.05
N LEU A 135 17.28 -13.41 -0.84
CA LEU A 135 17.41 -12.04 -0.36
C LEU A 135 18.91 -11.72 -0.19
N THR A 136 19.38 -10.64 -0.80
CA THR A 136 20.77 -10.16 -0.63
C THR A 136 20.76 -8.74 -0.08
N ASP A 137 21.91 -8.07 0.10
CA ASP A 137 21.93 -6.71 0.68
C ASP A 137 21.40 -5.64 -0.27
N PHE A 138 21.70 -5.78 -1.56
CA PHE A 138 21.45 -4.73 -2.57
C PHE A 138 20.46 -5.14 -3.66
N MET A 139 20.15 -6.43 -3.78
CA MET A 139 19.28 -6.98 -4.81
C MET A 139 18.44 -8.14 -4.28
N VAL A 140 17.40 -8.49 -5.01
CA VAL A 140 16.54 -9.64 -4.70
C VAL A 140 16.51 -10.56 -5.89
N GLU A 141 16.70 -11.86 -5.66
CA GLU A 141 16.41 -12.85 -6.68
C GLU A 141 14.97 -13.33 -6.52
N ALA A 142 14.27 -13.39 -7.64
CA ALA A 142 12.94 -13.94 -7.70
C ALA A 142 12.79 -14.82 -8.94
N LYS A 143 11.79 -15.69 -8.92
CA LYS A 143 11.37 -16.45 -10.10
C LYS A 143 10.07 -15.88 -10.64
N ASP A 144 9.94 -15.83 -11.96
CA ASP A 144 8.69 -15.43 -12.59
C ASP A 144 7.59 -16.49 -12.38
N LEU A 145 6.38 -16.02 -12.06
CA LEU A 145 5.18 -16.84 -11.92
C LEU A 145 4.27 -16.74 -13.15
N THR A 146 4.60 -15.89 -14.12
CA THR A 146 3.83 -15.65 -15.34
C THR A 146 4.01 -16.81 -16.32
N ARG A 147 2.89 -17.29 -16.87
CA ARG A 147 2.76 -18.56 -17.61
C ARG A 147 3.81 -18.83 -18.69
N ASP A 148 4.30 -17.80 -19.35
CA ASP A 148 5.18 -17.95 -20.53
C ASP A 148 6.66 -18.08 -20.14
N LYS A 149 7.05 -17.65 -18.94
CA LYS A 149 8.45 -17.66 -18.44
C LYS A 149 8.56 -18.26 -17.02
N VAL A 150 7.64 -19.15 -16.65
CA VAL A 150 7.56 -19.72 -15.30
C VAL A 150 8.90 -20.34 -14.89
N GLY A 151 9.42 -19.92 -13.75
CA GLY A 151 10.63 -20.48 -13.15
C GLY A 151 11.94 -19.85 -13.63
N VAL A 152 11.90 -18.92 -14.59
CA VAL A 152 13.08 -18.11 -14.93
C VAL A 152 13.47 -17.26 -13.74
N LYS A 153 14.73 -17.36 -13.31
CA LYS A 153 15.30 -16.54 -12.24
C LYS A 153 15.63 -15.17 -12.78
N VAL A 154 15.23 -14.15 -12.05
CA VAL A 154 15.45 -12.75 -12.36
C VAL A 154 16.01 -12.02 -11.15
N ILE A 155 16.95 -11.12 -11.41
CA ILE A 155 17.61 -10.31 -10.38
C ILE A 155 16.99 -8.92 -10.42
N ILE A 156 16.55 -8.45 -9.25
CA ILE A 156 15.84 -7.19 -9.10
C ILE A 156 16.74 -6.23 -8.33
N PRO A 157 17.33 -5.22 -9.01
CA PRO A 157 18.14 -4.21 -8.35
C PRO A 157 17.26 -3.13 -7.70
N ARG A 158 17.86 -2.36 -6.78
CA ARG A 158 17.27 -1.10 -6.29
C ARG A 158 17.25 -0.06 -7.41
N LEU A 159 16.10 0.54 -7.65
CA LEU A 159 15.92 1.61 -8.63
C LEU A 159 15.69 2.94 -7.95
N LEU A 160 16.06 4.02 -8.64
CA LEU A 160 15.65 5.38 -8.28
C LEU A 160 14.26 5.62 -8.87
N ILE A 161 13.27 5.85 -8.00
CA ILE A 161 11.86 5.97 -8.38
C ILE A 161 11.39 7.36 -8.03
N THR A 162 10.94 8.08 -9.05
CA THR A 162 10.20 9.33 -8.90
C THR A 162 8.71 9.01 -8.81
N PRO A 163 7.97 9.56 -7.83
CA PRO A 163 6.53 9.44 -7.80
C PRO A 163 5.96 10.08 -9.08
N SER A 164 5.03 9.39 -9.72
CA SER A 164 4.37 9.89 -10.93
C SER A 164 3.22 10.86 -10.58
N ASP A 165 2.94 11.00 -9.30
CA ASP A 165 1.74 11.67 -8.79
C ASP A 165 1.96 13.17 -8.64
N THR A 166 1.02 13.98 -9.13
CA THR A 166 1.03 15.44 -9.01
C THR A 166 0.50 15.93 -7.66
N VAL A 167 0.15 15.02 -6.77
CA VAL A 167 -0.41 15.33 -5.44
C VAL A 167 0.63 15.97 -4.51
N LEU A 168 1.92 15.67 -4.69
CA LEU A 168 2.96 16.27 -3.87
C LEU A 168 3.29 17.68 -4.37
N PRO A 169 3.36 18.69 -3.49
CA PRO A 169 3.70 20.07 -3.88
C PRO A 169 5.19 20.26 -4.21
N PHE A 170 5.99 19.20 -4.15
CA PHE A 170 7.42 19.17 -4.44
C PHE A 170 7.79 17.87 -5.15
N LYS A 171 8.94 17.87 -5.82
CA LYS A 171 9.49 16.67 -6.47
C LYS A 171 10.46 15.96 -5.54
N MET A 172 10.23 14.67 -5.32
CA MET A 172 11.13 13.81 -4.57
C MET A 172 11.51 12.58 -5.38
N ARG A 173 12.52 11.85 -4.90
CA ARG A 173 12.95 10.57 -5.45
C ARG A 173 13.31 9.62 -4.33
N ARG A 174 12.92 8.36 -4.50
CA ARG A 174 13.13 7.27 -3.55
C ARG A 174 13.96 6.17 -4.20
N ARG A 175 15.10 5.82 -3.62
CA ARG A 175 15.91 4.68 -4.04
C ARG A 175 15.48 3.44 -3.26
N GLN A 176 14.81 2.51 -3.93
CA GLN A 176 14.27 1.29 -3.31
C GLN A 176 14.07 0.18 -4.34
N LEU A 177 13.88 -1.06 -3.89
CA LEU A 177 13.43 -2.15 -4.75
C LEU A 177 12.04 -1.81 -5.34
N PRO A 178 11.83 -1.96 -6.67
CA PRO A 178 10.55 -1.68 -7.32
C PRO A 178 9.53 -2.82 -7.08
N LEU A 179 9.34 -3.22 -5.84
CA LEU A 179 8.54 -4.38 -5.44
C LEU A 179 7.44 -3.99 -4.46
N ALA A 180 6.27 -4.60 -4.64
CA ALA A 180 5.21 -4.68 -3.64
C ALA A 180 4.89 -6.13 -3.34
N VAL A 181 4.60 -6.44 -2.08
CA VAL A 181 4.17 -7.79 -1.70
C VAL A 181 2.72 -8.00 -2.20
N ALA A 182 2.49 -9.13 -2.87
CA ALA A 182 1.25 -9.40 -3.61
C ALA A 182 0.69 -10.76 -3.22
N PHE A 183 -0.37 -10.78 -2.42
CA PHE A 183 -1.05 -11.99 -1.90
C PHE A 183 -2.50 -12.05 -2.33
#